data_AF-A0A4U6LDA2-F1
#
_entry.id   AF-A0A4U6LDA2-F1
#
_cell.length_a   1.000
_cell.length_b   1.000
_cell.length_c   1.000
_cell.angle_alpha   90.00
_cell.angle_beta   90.00
_cell.angle_gamma   90.00
#
_symmetry.space_group_name_H-M   'P 1'
#
loop_
_entity.id
_entity.type
_entity.pdbx_description
1 polymer ?
#
loop_
_entity_poly.entity_id
_entity_poly.type
_entity_poly.pdbx_seq_one_letter_code
_entity_poly.pdbx_strand_id
1 'polypeptide(L)' 'VKGVDLGDFPIMTFAEAERRYGSDKPDLRNPMELVDVADLLKSVEFAVFSGPANDAKGRVAALRV' A
#
# COMPACT_ATOMS: atom_id res chain seq x y z
N VAL A 1 -18.82 21.70 -5.45
CA VAL A 1 -17.71 22.51 -5.99
C VAL A 1 -18.18 23.11 -7.30
N LYS A 2 -18.47 24.41 -7.37
CA LYS A 2 -18.90 25.07 -8.62
C LYS A 2 -17.75 25.96 -9.10
N GLY A 3 -17.40 25.87 -10.39
CA GLY A 3 -16.42 26.73 -11.03
C GLY A 3 -14.95 26.31 -10.92
N VAL A 4 -14.66 25.02 -10.69
CA VAL A 4 -13.29 24.50 -10.63
C VAL A 4 -13.13 23.40 -11.67
N ASP A 5 -12.06 23.45 -12.46
CA ASP A 5 -11.67 22.38 -13.37
C ASP A 5 -10.92 21.30 -12.58
N LEU A 6 -11.37 20.06 -12.68
CA LEU A 6 -10.79 18.91 -11.97
C LEU A 6 -9.77 18.15 -12.82
N GLY A 7 -9.68 18.46 -14.12
CA GLY A 7 -8.88 17.69 -15.07
C GLY A 7 -9.36 16.25 -15.25
N ASP A 8 -8.49 15.40 -15.78
CA ASP A 8 -8.77 13.98 -16.00
C ASP A 8 -8.69 13.19 -14.69
N PHE A 9 -9.64 12.28 -14.53
CA PHE A 9 -9.76 11.50 -13.29
C PHE A 9 -8.77 10.32 -13.36
N PRO A 10 -7.84 10.20 -12.40
CA PRO A 10 -6.98 9.03 -12.35
C PRO A 10 -7.82 7.79 -12.08
N ILE A 11 -7.60 6.76 -12.89
CA ILE A 11 -8.24 5.44 -12.72
C ILE A 11 -7.25 4.50 -12.06
N MET A 12 -7.65 3.90 -10.96
CA MET A 12 -6.84 2.97 -10.18
C MET A 12 -7.62 1.69 -9.97
N THR A 13 -6.95 0.55 -10.09
CA THR A 13 -7.57 -0.74 -9.77
C THR A 13 -7.69 -0.91 -8.26
N PHE A 14 -8.66 -1.72 -7.81
CA PHE A 14 -8.79 -2.05 -6.39
C PHE A 14 -7.47 -2.60 -5.81
N ALA A 15 -6.82 -3.53 -6.53
CA ALA A 15 -5.56 -4.14 -6.10
C ALA A 15 -4.43 -3.11 -5.97
N GLU A 16 -4.36 -2.12 -6.85
CA GLU A 16 -3.37 -1.05 -6.73
C GLU A 16 -3.66 -0.13 -5.54
N ALA A 17 -4.92 0.25 -5.34
CA ALA A 17 -5.34 1.11 -4.23
C ALA A 17 -5.07 0.44 -2.86
N GLU A 18 -5.40 -0.84 -2.72
CA GLU A 18 -5.08 -1.64 -1.54
C GLU A 18 -3.57 -1.78 -1.35
N ARG A 19 -2.82 -2.05 -2.42
CA ARG A 19 -1.36 -2.20 -2.35
C ARG A 19 -0.69 -0.91 -1.89
N ARG A 20 -1.01 0.23 -2.50
CA ARG A 20 -0.30 1.51 -2.26
C ARG A 20 -0.85 2.30 -1.07
N TYR A 21 -2.13 2.18 -0.75
CA TYR A 21 -2.79 3.03 0.24
C TYR A 21 -3.55 2.26 1.32
N GLY A 22 -3.67 0.93 1.19
CA GLY A 22 -4.43 0.12 2.14
C GLY A 22 -5.91 0.50 2.22
N SER A 23 -6.45 1.05 1.14
CA SER A 23 -7.83 1.55 1.09
C SER A 23 -8.42 1.42 -0.31
N ASP A 24 -9.70 1.05 -0.37
CA ASP A 24 -10.56 1.09 -1.56
C ASP A 24 -11.05 2.51 -1.90
N LYS A 25 -10.73 3.49 -1.05
CA LYS A 25 -11.06 4.91 -1.19
C LYS A 25 -9.85 5.79 -0.81
N PRO A 26 -8.72 5.66 -1.52
CA PRO A 26 -7.47 6.32 -1.14
C PRO A 26 -7.62 7.84 -1.18
N ASP A 27 -7.09 8.52 -0.17
CA ASP A 27 -6.95 9.98 -0.19
C ASP A 27 -5.70 10.37 -0.98
N LEU A 28 -5.85 10.62 -2.28
CA LEU A 28 -4.74 10.99 -3.17
C LEU A 28 -4.10 12.36 -2.85
N ARG A 29 -4.62 13.10 -1.87
CA ARG A 29 -3.98 14.33 -1.38
C ARG A 29 -2.87 14.03 -0.38
N ASN A 30 -2.88 12.85 0.23
CA ASN A 30 -1.81 12.38 1.10
C ASN A 30 -0.71 11.72 0.25
N PRO A 31 0.54 12.23 0.27
CA PRO A 31 1.62 11.69 -0.56
C PRO A 31 2.23 10.39 -0.02
N MET A 32 1.88 9.96 1.20
CA MET A 32 2.44 8.74 1.80
C MET A 32 1.88 7.48 1.15
N GLU A 33 2.75 6.49 0.96
CA GLU A 33 2.39 5.20 0.35
C GLU A 33 2.92 4.02 1.18
N LEU A 34 2.19 2.91 1.13
CA LEU A 34 2.63 1.60 1.60
C LEU A 34 3.58 0.97 0.57
N VAL A 35 4.73 0.53 1.04
CA VAL A 35 5.75 -0.16 0.24
C VAL A 35 5.92 -1.57 0.77
N ASP A 36 5.78 -2.56 -0.10
CA ASP A 36 6.00 -3.96 0.22
C ASP A 36 7.48 -4.24 0.48
N VAL A 37 7.78 -4.85 1.62
CA VAL A 37 9.15 -5.19 2.05
C VAL A 37 9.27 -6.64 2.56
N ALA A 38 8.24 -7.45 2.36
CA ALA A 38 8.19 -8.83 2.84
C ALA A 38 9.32 -9.71 2.25
N ASP A 39 9.71 -9.49 1.00
CA ASP A 39 10.81 -10.19 0.33
C ASP A 39 12.15 -10.04 1.05
N LEU A 40 12.40 -8.88 1.65
CA LEU A 40 13.60 -8.59 2.43
C LEU A 40 13.58 -9.26 3.83
N LEU A 41 12.41 -9.69 4.30
CA LEU A 41 12.19 -10.10 5.69
C LEU A 41 11.92 -11.60 5.86
N LYS A 42 11.97 -12.39 4.78
CA LYS A 42 11.66 -13.83 4.84
C LYS A 42 12.58 -14.62 5.78
N SER A 43 13.85 -14.24 5.86
CA SER A 43 14.88 -15.00 6.58
C SER A 43 15.27 -14.40 7.94
N VAL A 44 14.55 -13.39 8.43
CA VAL A 44 14.85 -12.79 9.74
C VAL A 44 14.35 -13.68 10.88
N GLU A 45 15.13 -13.77 11.96
CA GLU A 45 14.75 -14.55 13.15
C GLU A 45 13.52 -13.98 13.87
N PHE A 46 13.22 -12.70 13.65
CA PHE A 46 12.08 -12.05 14.25
C PHE A 46 10.76 -12.53 13.61
N ALA A 47 10.14 -13.50 14.28
CA ALA A 47 8.94 -14.22 13.80
C ALA A 47 7.76 -13.31 13.43
N VAL A 48 7.63 -12.12 14.02
CA VAL A 48 6.57 -11.14 13.69
C VAL A 48 6.70 -10.65 12.24
N PHE A 49 7.92 -10.59 11.70
CA PHE A 49 8.14 -10.25 10.28
C PHE A 49 8.26 -11.49 9.41
N SER A 50 9.04 -12.49 9.80
CA SER A 50 9.26 -13.67 8.95
C SER A 50 8.01 -14.55 8.82
N GLY A 51 7.11 -14.58 9.80
CA GLY A 51 5.83 -15.29 9.69
C GLY A 51 4.98 -14.76 8.53
N PRO A 52 4.50 -13.49 8.59
CA PRO A 52 3.72 -12.90 7.50
C PRO A 52 4.48 -12.78 6.17
N ALA A 53 5.81 -12.66 6.19
CA ALA A 53 6.61 -12.61 4.96
C ALA A 53 6.67 -13.93 4.18
N ASN A 54 6.47 -15.07 4.86
CA ASN A 54 6.48 -16.40 4.25
C ASN A 54 5.07 -16.98 4.04
N ASP A 55 4.02 -16.40 4.62
CA ASP A 55 2.64 -16.79 4.37
C ASP A 55 2.13 -16.17 3.06
N ALA A 56 1.59 -16.99 2.16
CA ALA A 56 0.98 -16.53 0.91
C ALA A 56 -0.26 -15.64 1.12
N LYS A 57 -0.89 -15.68 2.30
CA LYS A 57 -1.98 -14.79 2.72
C LYS A 57 -1.51 -13.62 3.59
N GLY A 58 -0.22 -13.56 3.89
CA GLY A 58 0.41 -12.53 4.70
C GLY A 58 1.03 -11.41 3.87
N ARG A 59 1.36 -10.31 4.55
CA ARG A 59 2.00 -9.14 3.96
C ARG A 59 2.81 -8.39 5.02
N VAL A 60 3.95 -7.83 4.63
CA VAL A 60 4.69 -6.85 5.42
C VAL A 60 4.92 -5.61 4.57
N ALA A 61 4.28 -4.51 4.95
CA ALA A 61 4.39 -3.23 4.27
C ALA A 61 4.88 -2.14 5.24
N ALA A 62 5.78 -1.29 4.75
CA ALA A 62 6.26 -0.11 5.46
C ALA A 62 5.53 1.14 4.95
N LEU A 63 5.25 2.09 5.84
CA LEU A 63 4.76 3.41 5.45
C LEU A 63 5.95 4.30 5.11
N ARG A 64 6.04 4.75 3.86
CA ARG A 64 7.07 5.70 3.42
C ARG A 64 6.70 7.11 3.86
N VAL A 65 7.52 7.69 4.73
CA VAL A 65 7.42 9.08 5.24
C VAL A 65 8.35 10.04 4.49
#